data_AF-A0A413RJE3-F1
#
_entry.id   AF-A0A413RJE3-F1
#
_cell.length_a   1.000
_cell.length_b   1.000
_cell.length_c   1.000
_cell.angle_alpha   90.00
_cell.angle_beta   90.00
_cell.angle_gamma   90.00
#
_symmetry.space_group_name_H-M   'P 1'
#
loop_
_entity.id
_entity.type
_entity.pdbx_description
1 polymer ?
#
loop_
_entity_poly.entity_id
_entity_poly.type
_entity_poly.pdbx_seq_one_letter_code
_entity_poly.pdbx_strand_id
1 'polypeptide(L)'
;MSTRAKVNPDGPCAKCGLPHLTWRGGPACTGHKSERDASGNLVPCTKDPRKGATKCGFHGGSSPNALAAAQRRLDEEAASKALARGLAEAYGDDVPEIDLAEAMLKAVAWKYAECVALRRQVAQLDDSQRVWGTTKSEQMAGHGDIDDAPEDKGPATKITAAAGANIWWQMLRTAEDQLVKFAASARSAGCDERRVRLAEQQGDIVVDLIRRILDGLYRALLAAGLTDDQLRDAWQAAIADIVPRELRSIAGD
;
A
#
# COMPACT_ATOMS: atom_id res chain seq x y z
N MET A 1 9.12 -6.28 27.84
CA MET A 1 8.16 -5.87 26.79
C MET A 1 6.78 -5.79 27.44
N SER A 2 6.29 -4.58 27.75
CA SER A 2 4.97 -4.39 28.37
C SER A 2 3.91 -4.33 27.26
N THR A 3 3.13 -5.40 27.12
CA THR A 3 1.93 -5.44 26.31
C THR A 3 0.91 -4.47 26.93
N ARG A 4 0.78 -3.26 26.39
CA ARG A 4 -0.35 -2.37 26.70
C ARG A 4 -1.62 -3.09 26.24
N ALA A 5 -2.31 -3.74 27.18
CA ALA A 5 -3.63 -4.30 26.96
C ALA A 5 -4.54 -3.21 26.38
N LYS A 6 -5.07 -3.46 25.18
CA LYS A 6 -6.14 -2.64 24.61
C LYS A 6 -7.34 -2.82 25.54
N VAL A 7 -7.72 -1.76 26.26
CA VAL A 7 -8.92 -1.77 27.10
C VAL A 7 -10.09 -1.92 26.14
N ASN A 8 -10.71 -3.10 26.12
CA ASN A 8 -11.96 -3.32 25.45
C ASN A 8 -13.02 -2.49 26.20
N PRO A 9 -13.64 -1.46 25.60
CA PRO A 9 -14.69 -0.69 26.29
C PRO A 9 -15.87 -1.58 26.71
N ASP A 10 -16.02 -2.75 26.07
CA ASP A 10 -17.11 -3.71 26.29
C ASP A 10 -16.71 -4.85 27.25
N GLY A 11 -15.45 -4.90 27.69
CA GLY A 11 -14.91 -5.95 28.56
C GLY A 11 -14.57 -5.47 29.98
N PRO A 12 -14.44 -6.39 30.95
CA PRO A 12 -14.02 -6.04 32.31
C PRO A 12 -12.60 -5.44 32.29
N CYS A 13 -12.44 -4.29 32.93
CA CYS A 13 -11.16 -3.62 33.04
C CYS A 13 -10.16 -4.46 33.83
N ALA A 14 -8.94 -4.64 33.30
CA ALA A 14 -7.88 -5.42 33.95
C ALA A 14 -7.47 -4.87 35.33
N LYS A 15 -7.85 -3.64 35.70
CA LYS A 15 -7.51 -3.02 36.99
C LYS A 15 -8.60 -3.09 38.04
N CYS A 16 -9.87 -3.02 37.63
CA CYS A 16 -10.99 -2.97 38.57
C CYS A 16 -12.01 -4.09 38.37
N GLY A 17 -11.85 -4.92 37.33
CA GLY A 17 -12.78 -5.98 36.98
C GLY A 17 -14.12 -5.51 36.39
N LEU A 18 -14.36 -4.19 36.33
CA LEU A 18 -15.62 -3.61 35.89
C LEU A 18 -15.51 -2.99 34.48
N PRO A 19 -16.60 -2.98 33.69
CA PRO A 19 -16.63 -2.29 32.41
C PRO A 19 -16.66 -0.76 32.61
N HIS A 20 -16.06 -0.01 31.69
CA HIS A 20 -16.09 1.46 31.71
C HIS A 20 -17.24 1.96 30.85
N LEU A 21 -18.43 2.07 31.46
CA LEU A 21 -19.65 2.52 30.78
C LEU A 21 -20.14 3.87 31.30
N THR A 22 -20.69 4.67 30.39
CA THR A 22 -21.39 5.91 30.70
C THR A 22 -22.79 5.57 31.20
N TRP A 23 -23.51 6.56 31.71
CA TRP A 23 -24.91 6.37 32.11
C TRP A 23 -25.85 5.99 30.94
N ARG A 24 -25.42 6.20 29.69
CA ARG A 24 -26.14 5.80 28.47
C ARG A 24 -25.72 4.41 27.95
N GLY A 25 -24.85 3.69 28.66
CA GLY A 25 -24.29 2.42 28.22
C GLY A 25 -23.22 2.52 27.13
N GLY A 26 -22.73 3.74 26.83
CA GLY A 26 -21.63 3.94 25.88
C GLY A 26 -20.24 3.85 26.54
N PRO A 27 -19.15 3.85 25.77
CA PRO A 27 -17.78 3.83 26.31
C PRO A 27 -17.48 5.05 27.18
N ALA A 28 -17.05 4.83 28.42
CA ALA A 28 -16.65 5.90 29.34
C ALA A 28 -15.14 6.10 29.44
N CYS A 29 -14.75 7.12 30.19
CA CYS A 29 -13.37 7.37 30.58
C CYS A 29 -12.72 6.14 31.21
N THR A 30 -11.57 5.73 30.66
CA THR A 30 -10.70 4.64 31.20
C THR A 30 -9.99 4.98 32.53
N GLY A 31 -10.43 6.05 33.20
CA GLY A 31 -9.92 6.51 34.48
C GLY A 31 -10.75 5.93 35.62
N HIS A 32 -10.26 6.04 36.85
CA HIS A 32 -10.96 5.59 38.05
C HIS A 32 -11.12 6.78 39.00
N LYS A 33 -12.21 6.80 39.75
CA LYS A 33 -12.39 7.76 40.84
C LYS A 33 -11.36 7.48 41.94
N SER A 34 -11.09 8.48 42.77
CA SER A 34 -10.27 8.32 43.97
C SER A 34 -10.94 7.44 45.03
N GLU A 35 -12.27 7.41 45.04
CA GLU A 35 -13.09 6.59 45.91
C GLU A 35 -13.03 5.10 45.52
N ARG A 36 -13.08 4.24 46.54
CA ARG A 36 -13.19 2.78 46.41
C ARG A 36 -14.59 2.34 46.77
N ASP A 37 -15.06 1.25 46.16
CA ASP A 37 -16.35 0.66 46.52
C ASP A 37 -16.31 -0.02 47.90
N ALA A 38 -17.46 -0.51 48.37
CA ALA A 38 -17.59 -1.22 49.65
C ALA A 38 -16.72 -2.49 49.73
N SER A 39 -16.30 -3.03 48.58
CA SER A 39 -15.40 -4.18 48.47
C SER A 39 -13.92 -3.79 48.34
N GLY A 40 -13.61 -2.49 48.39
CA GLY A 40 -12.26 -1.95 48.28
C GLY A 40 -11.73 -1.81 46.83
N ASN A 41 -12.55 -2.06 45.81
CA ASN A 41 -12.14 -1.97 44.41
C ASN A 41 -12.17 -0.54 43.88
N LEU A 42 -11.40 -0.29 42.81
CA LEU A 42 -11.40 1.00 42.13
C LEU A 42 -12.72 1.22 41.40
N VAL A 43 -13.34 2.39 41.60
CA VAL A 43 -14.60 2.73 40.92
C VAL A 43 -14.31 3.34 39.55
N PRO A 44 -14.83 2.78 38.43
CA PRO A 44 -14.61 3.34 37.10
C PRO A 44 -15.24 4.73 36.96
N CYS A 45 -14.59 5.58 36.16
CA CYS A 45 -15.13 6.89 35.82
C CYS A 45 -16.24 6.74 34.78
N THR A 46 -17.43 7.25 35.09
CA THR A 46 -18.60 7.20 34.21
C THR A 46 -18.73 8.43 33.29
N LYS A 47 -17.76 9.36 33.35
CA LYS A 47 -17.76 10.56 32.49
C LYS A 47 -17.35 10.21 31.06
N ASP A 48 -17.93 10.92 30.10
CA ASP A 48 -17.56 10.81 28.70
C ASP A 48 -16.08 11.18 28.46
N PRO A 49 -15.36 10.41 27.65
CA PRO A 49 -14.05 10.81 27.15
C PRO A 49 -14.12 12.11 26.34
N ARG A 50 -13.00 12.84 26.24
CA ARG A 50 -12.89 13.89 25.21
C ARG A 50 -13.00 13.24 23.82
N LYS A 51 -13.54 13.95 22.83
CA LYS A 51 -13.69 13.45 21.46
C LYS A 51 -12.35 12.89 20.94
N GLY A 52 -12.35 11.64 20.46
CA GLY A 52 -11.15 10.92 20.00
C GLY A 52 -10.21 10.40 21.11
N ALA A 53 -10.42 10.79 22.37
CA ALA A 53 -9.62 10.36 23.52
C ALA A 53 -10.26 9.16 24.23
N THR A 54 -9.48 8.53 25.11
CA THR A 54 -9.94 7.42 25.97
C THR A 54 -10.18 7.84 27.42
N LYS A 55 -9.98 9.12 27.74
CA LYS A 55 -10.14 9.68 29.08
C LYS A 55 -10.90 11.01 29.03
N CYS A 56 -11.62 11.32 30.09
CA CYS A 56 -12.28 12.61 30.27
C CYS A 56 -11.24 13.69 30.63
N GLY A 57 -11.63 14.97 30.59
CA GLY A 57 -10.73 16.09 30.91
C GLY A 57 -10.09 15.98 32.30
N PHE A 58 -10.84 15.49 33.29
CA PHE A 58 -10.39 15.33 34.67
C PHE A 58 -9.41 14.17 34.90
N HIS A 59 -9.38 13.17 34.01
CA HIS A 59 -8.44 12.05 34.08
C HIS A 59 -7.33 12.17 33.01
N GLY A 60 -6.97 13.40 32.65
CA GLY A 60 -5.85 13.70 31.76
C GLY A 60 -6.18 13.65 30.26
N GLY A 61 -7.46 13.54 29.89
CA GLY A 61 -7.91 13.66 28.50
C GLY A 61 -7.67 15.04 27.88
N SER A 62 -7.43 16.06 28.70
CA SER A 62 -7.07 17.42 28.27
C SER A 62 -5.55 17.66 28.18
N SER A 63 -4.71 16.67 28.49
CA SER A 63 -3.26 16.84 28.37
C SER A 63 -2.85 16.99 26.90
N PRO A 64 -1.81 17.78 26.57
CA PRO A 64 -1.37 17.99 25.18
C PRO A 64 -1.12 16.66 24.43
N ASN A 65 -0.49 15.69 25.08
CA ASN A 65 -0.24 14.36 24.51
C ASN A 65 -1.53 13.56 24.25
N ALA A 66 -2.52 13.67 25.15
CA ALA A 66 -3.80 13.01 24.98
C ALA A 66 -4.60 13.63 23.83
N LEU A 67 -4.57 14.96 23.70
CA LEU A 67 -5.19 15.70 22.60
C LEU A 67 -4.54 15.37 21.26
N ALA A 68 -3.20 15.35 21.18
CA ALA A 68 -2.48 14.97 19.96
C ALA A 68 -2.79 13.52 19.54
N ALA A 69 -2.85 12.58 20.49
CA ALA A 69 -3.23 11.21 20.20
C ALA A 69 -4.71 11.07 19.81
N ALA A 70 -5.59 11.88 20.41
CA ALA A 70 -7.00 11.91 20.05
C ALA A 70 -7.22 12.46 18.64
N GLN A 71 -6.49 13.53 18.28
CA GLN A 71 -6.52 14.09 16.94
C GLN A 71 -6.08 13.06 15.90
N ARG A 72 -4.96 12.37 16.13
CA ARG A 72 -4.51 11.29 15.23
C ARG A 72 -5.58 10.21 15.00
N ARG A 73 -6.28 9.77 16.05
CA ARG A 73 -7.36 8.78 15.89
C ARG A 73 -8.54 9.32 15.08
N LEU A 74 -8.90 10.59 15.28
CA LEU A 74 -9.97 11.23 14.51
C LEU A 74 -9.56 11.39 13.04
N ASP A 75 -8.30 11.74 12.79
CA ASP A 75 -7.75 11.84 11.43
C ASP A 75 -7.71 10.47 10.75
N GLU A 76 -7.28 9.42 11.47
CA GLU A 76 -7.31 8.03 11.00
C GLU A 76 -8.74 7.56 10.68
N GLU A 77 -9.70 7.85 11.55
CA GLU A 77 -11.11 7.52 11.34
C GLU A 77 -11.69 8.27 10.14
N ALA A 78 -11.38 9.56 10.02
CA ALA A 78 -11.82 10.39 8.89
C ALA A 78 -11.21 9.89 7.57
N ALA A 79 -9.91 9.58 7.56
CA ALA A 79 -9.21 9.02 6.41
C ALA A 79 -9.78 7.66 6.02
N SER A 80 -10.06 6.79 6.99
CA SER A 80 -10.67 5.48 6.75
C SER A 80 -12.07 5.62 6.13
N LYS A 81 -12.91 6.54 6.63
CA LYS A 81 -14.22 6.83 6.05
C LYS A 81 -14.12 7.44 4.65
N ALA A 82 -13.17 8.32 4.42
CA ALA A 82 -12.94 8.93 3.11
C ALA A 82 -12.47 7.87 2.09
N LEU A 83 -11.55 6.99 2.49
CA LEU A 83 -11.09 5.87 1.67
C LEU A 83 -12.23 4.91 1.35
N ALA A 84 -13.03 4.52 2.34
CA ALA A 84 -14.18 3.63 2.13
C ALA A 84 -15.18 4.24 1.14
N ARG A 85 -15.45 5.55 1.27
CA ARG A 85 -16.30 6.28 0.31
C ARG A 85 -15.69 6.31 -1.09
N GLY A 86 -14.41 6.67 -1.20
CA GLY A 86 -13.72 6.73 -2.49
C GLY A 86 -13.66 5.37 -3.19
N LEU A 87 -13.48 4.28 -2.43
CA LEU A 87 -13.54 2.92 -2.97
C LEU A 87 -14.96 2.57 -3.44
N ALA A 88 -16.00 2.90 -2.66
CA ALA A 88 -17.38 2.69 -3.05
C ALA A 88 -17.79 3.54 -4.28
N GLU A 89 -17.29 4.76 -4.40
CA GLU A 89 -17.50 5.61 -5.59
C GLU A 89 -16.75 5.07 -6.82
N ALA A 90 -15.53 4.58 -6.64
CA ALA A 90 -14.69 4.10 -7.74
C ALA A 90 -15.14 2.73 -8.27
N TYR A 91 -15.61 1.84 -7.39
CA TYR A 91 -15.85 0.44 -7.72
C TYR A 91 -17.25 -0.07 -7.37
N GLY A 92 -18.03 0.64 -6.56
CA GLY A 92 -19.33 0.14 -6.09
C GLY A 92 -19.19 -1.25 -5.45
N ASP A 93 -20.05 -2.19 -5.87
CA ASP A 93 -19.96 -3.62 -5.52
C ASP A 93 -19.11 -4.42 -6.54
N ASP A 94 -18.75 -3.82 -7.68
CA ASP A 94 -17.98 -4.45 -8.75
C ASP A 94 -16.49 -4.14 -8.58
N VAL A 95 -15.86 -4.85 -7.63
CA VAL A 95 -14.40 -4.88 -7.55
C VAL A 95 -13.86 -5.59 -8.79
N PRO A 96 -12.99 -4.95 -9.59
CA PRO A 96 -12.46 -5.56 -10.80
C PRO A 96 -11.79 -6.89 -10.48
N GLU A 97 -12.04 -7.91 -11.30
CA GLU A 97 -11.25 -9.12 -11.26
C GLU A 97 -9.80 -8.76 -11.67
N ILE A 98 -8.86 -9.07 -10.80
CA ILE A 98 -7.44 -8.79 -11.01
C ILE A 98 -6.74 -10.12 -11.21
N ASP A 99 -5.96 -10.25 -12.30
CA ASP A 99 -4.96 -11.31 -12.38
C ASP A 99 -3.89 -11.05 -11.31
N LEU A 100 -3.95 -11.85 -10.25
CA LEU A 100 -3.06 -11.71 -9.10
C LEU A 100 -1.59 -11.82 -9.50
N ALA A 101 -1.24 -12.69 -10.45
CA ALA A 101 0.15 -12.86 -10.88
C ALA A 101 0.64 -11.59 -11.59
N GLU A 102 -0.19 -11.00 -12.45
CA GLU A 102 0.12 -9.74 -13.12
C GLU A 102 0.24 -8.59 -12.11
N ALA A 103 -0.69 -8.49 -11.16
CA ALA A 103 -0.67 -7.44 -10.14
C ALA A 103 0.56 -7.53 -9.23
N MET A 104 0.96 -8.73 -8.81
CA MET A 104 2.17 -8.94 -8.02
C MET A 104 3.43 -8.55 -8.79
N LEU A 105 3.51 -8.90 -10.07
CA LEU A 105 4.64 -8.51 -10.93
C LEU A 105 4.69 -7.00 -11.16
N LYS A 106 3.54 -6.34 -11.36
CA LYS A 106 3.43 -4.87 -11.42
C LYS A 106 3.89 -4.23 -10.11
N ALA A 107 3.51 -4.77 -8.96
CA ALA A 107 3.95 -4.26 -7.65
C ALA A 107 5.49 -4.36 -7.48
N VAL A 108 6.10 -5.48 -7.90
CA VAL A 108 7.56 -5.63 -7.92
C VAL A 108 8.20 -4.59 -8.84
N ALA A 109 7.67 -4.39 -10.05
CA ALA A 109 8.18 -3.42 -11.00
C ALA A 109 8.11 -1.97 -10.47
N TRP A 110 6.97 -1.59 -9.88
CA TRP A 110 6.79 -0.28 -9.24
C TRP A 110 7.79 -0.07 -8.10
N LYS A 111 7.95 -1.08 -7.24
CA LYS A 111 8.88 -0.99 -6.12
C LYS A 111 10.33 -0.90 -6.59
N TYR A 112 10.69 -1.59 -7.68
CA TYR A 112 11.99 -1.45 -8.30
C TYR A 112 12.22 -0.04 -8.86
N ALA A 113 11.22 0.54 -9.53
CA ALA A 113 11.30 1.92 -10.04
C ALA A 113 11.51 2.94 -8.91
N GLU A 114 10.83 2.76 -7.77
CA GLU A 114 11.04 3.57 -6.57
C GLU A 114 12.48 3.46 -6.05
N CYS A 115 13.05 2.25 -5.96
CA CYS A 115 14.45 2.04 -5.59
C CYS A 115 15.41 2.76 -6.55
N VAL A 116 15.17 2.71 -7.86
CA VAL A 116 15.98 3.41 -8.86
C VAL A 116 15.92 4.92 -8.65
N ALA A 117 14.73 5.48 -8.41
CA ALA A 117 14.57 6.91 -8.13
C ALA A 117 15.30 7.33 -6.86
N LEU A 118 15.17 6.56 -5.77
CA LEU A 118 15.83 6.84 -4.49
C LEU A 118 17.36 6.71 -4.58
N ARG A 119 17.88 5.74 -5.34
CA ARG A 119 19.32 5.63 -5.62
C ARG A 119 19.86 6.87 -6.31
N ARG A 120 19.12 7.46 -7.24
CA ARG A 120 19.51 8.72 -7.90
C ARG A 120 19.57 9.88 -6.90
N GLN A 121 18.63 9.97 -5.96
CA GLN A 121 18.65 10.99 -4.91
C GLN A 121 19.83 10.79 -3.95
N VAL A 122 20.05 9.56 -3.51
CA VAL A 122 21.17 9.20 -2.63
C VAL A 122 22.53 9.44 -3.29
N ALA A 123 22.65 9.19 -4.60
CA ALA A 123 23.88 9.42 -5.34
C ALA A 123 24.28 10.91 -5.39
N GLN A 124 23.34 11.83 -5.19
CA GLN A 124 23.59 13.27 -5.11
C GLN A 124 24.06 13.72 -3.72
N LEU A 125 24.04 12.83 -2.72
CA LEU A 125 24.50 13.13 -1.36
C LEU A 125 25.99 12.88 -1.23
N ASP A 126 26.70 13.84 -0.65
CA ASP A 126 28.07 13.67 -0.18
C ASP A 126 28.11 12.70 1.02
N ASP A 127 29.27 12.09 1.28
CA ASP A 127 29.41 11.09 2.35
C ASP A 127 29.04 11.63 3.74
N SER A 128 29.33 12.91 4.01
CA SER A 128 28.93 13.57 5.25
C SER A 128 27.41 13.74 5.36
N GLN A 129 26.73 14.01 4.24
CA GLN A 129 25.28 14.21 4.17
C GLN A 129 24.49 12.90 4.25
N ARG A 130 25.12 11.75 3.97
CA ARG A 130 24.52 10.43 4.16
C ARG A 130 24.36 10.08 5.64
N VAL A 131 25.28 10.55 6.48
CA VAL A 131 25.35 10.24 7.92
C VAL A 131 24.72 11.34 8.79
N TRP A 132 24.69 12.60 8.32
CA TRP A 132 24.04 13.73 8.99
C TRP A 132 22.74 14.16 8.29
N GLY A 133 21.60 13.79 8.86
CA GLY A 133 20.27 14.23 8.47
C GLY A 133 19.64 15.19 9.49
N THR A 134 18.80 16.11 9.03
CA THR A 134 18.00 16.95 9.93
C THR A 134 16.86 16.10 10.50
N THR A 135 16.88 15.87 11.82
CA THR A 135 15.90 15.02 12.51
C THR A 135 14.75 15.80 13.15
N LYS A 136 14.87 17.13 13.29
CA LYS A 136 13.83 17.99 13.87
C LYS A 136 13.94 19.45 13.40
N SER A 137 12.84 20.01 12.90
CA SER A 137 12.66 21.46 12.76
C SER A 137 11.63 21.94 13.76
N GLU A 138 11.97 22.94 14.57
CA GLU A 138 11.02 23.59 15.47
C GLU A 138 10.91 25.08 15.08
N GLN A 139 9.69 25.54 14.82
CA GLN A 139 9.40 26.97 14.79
C GLN A 139 9.21 27.44 16.23
N MET A 140 10.05 28.38 16.68
CA MET A 140 9.75 29.12 17.90
C MET A 140 8.95 30.36 17.52
N ALA A 141 7.80 30.55 18.17
CA ALA A 141 7.23 31.88 18.30
C ALA A 141 8.19 32.68 19.20
N GLY A 142 8.73 33.78 18.71
CA GLY A 142 9.64 34.64 19.47
C GLY A 142 8.95 35.13 20.73
N HIS A 143 9.36 34.62 21.88
CA HIS A 143 9.09 35.23 23.18
C HIS A 143 10.43 35.32 23.90
N GLY A 144 11.20 36.33 23.51
CA GLY A 144 12.38 36.76 24.24
C GLY A 144 12.13 38.19 24.65
N ASP A 145 12.01 38.43 25.96
CA ASP A 145 12.29 39.74 26.55
C ASP A 145 13.72 40.09 26.18
N ILE A 146 13.89 40.98 25.21
CA ILE A 146 15.17 41.59 24.89
C ILE A 146 14.87 43.07 24.69
N ASP A 147 15.23 43.89 25.68
CA ASP A 147 15.12 45.35 25.66
C ASP A 147 15.97 46.04 24.56
N ASP A 148 16.51 45.30 23.58
CA ASP A 148 17.41 45.80 22.53
C ASP A 148 17.33 45.01 21.20
N ALA A 149 16.17 44.47 20.82
CA ALA A 149 16.00 43.81 19.51
C ALA A 149 15.22 44.71 18.51
N PRO A 150 15.73 44.96 17.28
CA PRO A 150 14.99 45.71 16.26
C PRO A 150 13.72 44.94 15.84
N GLU A 151 12.58 45.66 15.85
CA GLU A 151 11.18 45.18 15.81
C GLU A 151 10.74 44.34 14.58
N ASP A 152 11.63 44.00 13.65
CA ASP A 152 11.22 43.51 12.32
C ASP A 152 11.83 42.16 11.91
N LYS A 153 11.82 41.19 12.82
CA LYS A 153 12.17 39.79 12.50
C LYS A 153 11.06 38.85 12.94
N GLY A 154 10.33 38.31 11.97
CA GLY A 154 9.34 37.25 12.15
C GLY A 154 9.89 35.98 12.84
N PRO A 155 9.04 34.97 13.11
CA PRO A 155 9.40 33.84 13.96
C PRO A 155 10.71 33.16 13.50
N ALA A 156 11.72 33.19 14.37
CA ALA A 156 12.99 32.53 14.11
C ALA A 156 12.78 31.00 14.12
N THR A 157 13.02 30.36 12.98
CA THR A 157 12.98 28.90 12.89
C THR A 157 14.31 28.33 13.37
N LYS A 158 14.31 27.60 14.49
CA LYS A 158 15.50 26.89 14.97
C LYS A 158 15.51 25.49 14.38
N ILE A 159 16.36 25.27 13.38
CA ILE A 159 16.64 23.94 12.84
C ILE A 159 17.62 23.26 13.79
N THR A 160 17.19 22.19 14.47
CA THR A 160 18.09 21.37 15.29
C THR A 160 18.49 20.15 14.49
N ALA A 161 19.67 20.19 13.86
CA ALA A 161 20.25 19.01 13.24
C ALA A 161 20.84 18.10 14.33
N ALA A 162 20.36 16.86 14.44
CA ALA A 162 21.01 15.83 15.26
C ALA A 162 21.49 14.71 14.34
N ALA A 163 22.60 14.06 14.70
CA ALA A 163 23.16 12.96 13.93
C ALA A 163 22.13 11.82 13.77
N GLY A 164 21.69 11.61 12.54
CA GLY A 164 20.76 10.57 12.13
C GLY A 164 20.90 10.35 10.63
N ALA A 165 20.76 9.11 10.17
CA ALA A 165 20.93 8.80 8.74
C ALA A 165 20.01 9.66 7.87
N ASN A 166 20.49 10.09 6.70
CA ASN A 166 19.71 10.90 5.77
C ASN A 166 18.35 10.25 5.44
N ILE A 167 17.28 11.04 5.37
CA ILE A 167 15.93 10.51 5.10
C ILE A 167 15.88 9.74 3.77
N TRP A 168 16.57 10.20 2.73
CA TRP A 168 16.63 9.51 1.44
C TRP A 168 17.33 8.16 1.55
N TRP A 169 18.36 8.07 2.38
CA TRP A 169 19.05 6.81 2.67
C TRP A 169 18.14 5.83 3.41
N GLN A 170 17.40 6.29 4.43
CA GLN A 170 16.44 5.47 5.18
C GLN A 170 15.29 4.97 4.29
N MET A 171 14.75 5.86 3.45
CA MET A 171 13.72 5.51 2.47
C MET A 171 14.23 4.47 1.48
N LEU A 172 15.46 4.64 0.95
CA LEU A 172 16.07 3.67 0.05
C LEU A 172 16.19 2.30 0.71
N ARG A 173 16.74 2.20 1.92
CA ARG A 173 16.88 0.91 2.63
C ARG A 173 15.52 0.25 2.86
N THR A 174 14.53 1.03 3.28
CA THR A 174 13.16 0.52 3.45
C THR A 174 12.57 0.02 2.13
N ALA A 175 12.80 0.75 1.04
CA ALA A 175 12.32 0.37 -0.29
C ALA A 175 13.00 -0.91 -0.81
N GLU A 176 14.32 -1.06 -0.58
CA GLU A 176 15.07 -2.26 -0.93
C GLU A 176 14.56 -3.49 -0.14
N ASP A 177 14.34 -3.36 1.16
CA ASP A 177 13.79 -4.44 1.99
C ASP A 177 12.38 -4.85 1.54
N GLN A 178 11.54 -3.87 1.18
CA GLN A 178 10.20 -4.11 0.65
C GLN A 178 10.25 -4.78 -0.74
N LEU A 179 11.16 -4.37 -1.61
CA LEU A 179 11.35 -4.97 -2.93
C LEU A 179 11.70 -6.46 -2.80
N VAL A 180 12.64 -6.80 -1.90
CA VAL A 180 13.00 -8.21 -1.64
C VAL A 180 11.80 -9.00 -1.15
N LYS A 181 10.99 -8.44 -0.25
CA LYS A 181 9.76 -9.09 0.23
C LYS A 181 8.75 -9.32 -0.88
N PHE A 182 8.48 -8.32 -1.72
CA PHE A 182 7.54 -8.46 -2.84
C PHE A 182 8.03 -9.48 -3.87
N ALA A 183 9.33 -9.46 -4.21
CA ALA A 183 9.91 -10.44 -5.12
C ALA A 183 9.85 -11.87 -4.55
N ALA A 184 10.14 -12.03 -3.26
CA ALA A 184 10.00 -13.33 -2.59
C ALA A 184 8.55 -13.81 -2.60
N SER A 185 7.58 -12.95 -2.29
CA SER A 185 6.16 -13.29 -2.34
C SER A 185 5.71 -13.66 -3.76
N ALA A 186 6.11 -12.92 -4.79
CA ALA A 186 5.78 -13.21 -6.18
C ALA A 186 6.33 -14.57 -6.63
N ARG A 187 7.58 -14.87 -6.25
CA ARG A 187 8.20 -16.18 -6.49
C ARG A 187 7.48 -17.30 -5.75
N SER A 188 7.20 -17.13 -4.46
CA SER A 188 6.47 -18.14 -3.67
C SER A 188 5.06 -18.39 -4.19
N ALA A 189 4.42 -17.39 -4.82
CA ALA A 189 3.13 -17.54 -5.46
C ALA A 189 3.20 -18.21 -6.86
N GLY A 190 4.40 -18.50 -7.37
CA GLY A 190 4.59 -19.17 -8.65
C GLY A 190 4.28 -18.29 -9.87
N CYS A 191 4.43 -16.96 -9.74
CA CYS A 191 4.06 -16.02 -10.80
C CYS A 191 4.89 -16.22 -12.07
N ASP A 192 6.17 -16.57 -11.93
CA ASP A 192 7.09 -16.78 -13.05
C ASP A 192 6.74 -18.06 -13.81
N GLU A 193 6.49 -19.16 -13.09
CA GLU A 193 6.05 -20.43 -13.66
C GLU A 193 4.72 -20.30 -14.38
N ARG A 194 3.79 -19.51 -13.83
CA ARG A 194 2.51 -19.24 -14.48
C ARG A 194 2.69 -18.45 -15.78
N ARG A 195 3.58 -17.46 -15.82
CA ARG A 195 3.87 -16.71 -17.05
C ARG A 195 4.49 -17.59 -18.12
N VAL A 196 5.44 -18.45 -17.75
CA VAL A 196 6.04 -19.41 -18.69
C VAL A 196 4.97 -20.36 -19.21
N ARG A 197 4.13 -20.92 -18.34
CA ARG A 197 3.04 -21.82 -18.75
C ARG A 197 2.05 -21.16 -19.70
N LEU A 198 1.67 -19.90 -19.46
CA LEU A 198 0.79 -19.16 -20.37
C LEU A 198 1.46 -18.93 -21.73
N ALA A 199 2.76 -18.62 -21.75
CA ALA A 199 3.52 -18.46 -22.99
C ALA A 199 3.66 -19.81 -23.75
N GLU A 200 3.86 -20.91 -23.04
CA GLU A 200 3.89 -22.26 -23.62
C GLU A 200 2.54 -22.64 -24.23
N GLN A 201 1.44 -22.41 -23.50
CA GLN A 201 0.08 -22.64 -24.01
C GLN A 201 -0.23 -21.81 -25.26
N GLN A 202 0.23 -20.56 -25.30
CA GLN A 202 0.12 -19.72 -26.51
C GLN A 202 0.98 -20.27 -27.66
N GLY A 203 2.16 -20.82 -27.35
CA GLY A 203 3.02 -21.52 -28.31
C GLY A 203 2.32 -22.72 -28.94
N ASP A 204 1.64 -23.54 -28.14
CA ASP A 204 0.88 -24.70 -28.63
C ASP A 204 -0.22 -24.29 -29.61
N ILE A 205 -0.96 -23.22 -29.29
CA ILE A 205 -1.99 -22.66 -30.18
C ILE A 205 -1.40 -22.24 -31.53
N VAL A 206 -0.23 -21.58 -31.52
CA VAL A 206 0.47 -21.15 -32.75
C VAL A 206 0.99 -22.34 -33.54
N VAL A 207 1.53 -23.36 -32.88
CA VAL A 207 2.01 -24.59 -33.54
C VAL A 207 0.86 -25.31 -34.24
N ASP A 208 -0.28 -25.47 -33.56
CA ASP A 208 -1.45 -26.13 -34.13
C ASP A 208 -2.08 -25.31 -35.27
N LEU A 209 -1.99 -23.99 -35.23
CA LEU A 209 -2.35 -23.13 -36.35
C LEU A 209 -1.45 -23.39 -37.56
N ILE A 210 -0.13 -23.38 -37.36
CA ILE A 210 0.83 -23.60 -38.44
C ILE A 210 0.58 -24.97 -39.08
N ARG A 211 0.34 -26.01 -38.28
CA ARG A 211 -0.01 -27.35 -38.79
C ARG A 211 -1.28 -27.32 -39.64
N ARG A 212 -2.34 -26.64 -39.19
CA ARG A 212 -3.60 -26.50 -39.95
C ARG A 212 -3.42 -25.74 -41.25
N ILE A 213 -2.64 -24.65 -41.23
CA ILE A 213 -2.28 -23.88 -42.43
C ILE A 213 -1.54 -24.80 -43.43
N LEU A 214 -0.51 -25.50 -42.97
CA LEU A 214 0.30 -26.37 -43.83
C LEU A 214 -0.52 -27.54 -44.39
N ASP A 215 -1.39 -28.18 -43.59
CA ASP A 215 -2.27 -29.26 -44.06
C ASP A 215 -3.30 -28.73 -45.07
N GLY A 216 -3.88 -27.56 -44.81
CA GLY A 216 -4.78 -26.88 -45.76
C GLY A 216 -4.09 -26.59 -47.09
N LEU A 217 -2.87 -26.02 -47.05
CA LEU A 217 -2.09 -25.71 -48.25
C LEU A 217 -1.74 -26.99 -49.02
N TYR A 218 -1.31 -28.04 -48.32
CA TYR A 218 -1.00 -29.33 -48.92
C TYR A 218 -2.20 -29.96 -49.64
N ARG A 219 -3.37 -29.97 -48.99
CA ARG A 219 -4.61 -30.47 -49.60
C ARG A 219 -5.05 -29.66 -50.81
N ALA A 220 -4.92 -28.34 -50.77
CA ALA A 220 -5.25 -27.47 -51.89
C ALA A 220 -4.37 -27.77 -53.11
N LEU A 221 -3.07 -28.00 -52.89
CA LEU A 221 -2.13 -28.38 -53.95
C LEU A 221 -2.43 -29.77 -54.53
N LEU A 222 -2.73 -30.76 -53.69
CA LEU A 222 -3.09 -32.11 -54.15
C LEU A 222 -4.35 -32.10 -55.01
N ALA A 223 -5.39 -31.38 -54.59
CA ALA A 223 -6.65 -31.27 -55.32
C ALA A 223 -6.47 -30.67 -56.73
N ALA A 224 -5.43 -29.86 -56.92
CA ALA A 224 -5.13 -29.20 -58.17
C ALA A 224 -4.24 -30.04 -59.12
N GLY A 225 -3.70 -31.19 -58.68
CA GLY A 225 -3.01 -32.15 -59.55
C GLY A 225 -1.72 -31.65 -60.22
N LEU A 226 -0.98 -30.77 -59.56
CA LEU A 226 -0.02 -29.84 -60.18
C LEU A 226 1.37 -30.45 -60.44
N THR A 227 1.99 -30.02 -61.54
CA THR A 227 3.44 -30.14 -61.83
C THR A 227 4.24 -28.98 -61.22
N ASP A 228 5.58 -29.02 -61.21
CA ASP A 228 6.46 -28.11 -60.44
C ASP A 228 6.20 -26.61 -60.65
N ASP A 229 5.99 -26.16 -61.90
CA ASP A 229 5.66 -24.76 -62.21
C ASP A 229 4.24 -24.38 -61.75
N GLN A 230 3.29 -25.31 -61.90
CA GLN A 230 1.91 -25.11 -61.49
C GLN A 230 1.76 -25.13 -59.95
N LEU A 231 2.66 -25.84 -59.26
CA LEU A 231 2.78 -25.89 -57.80
C LEU A 231 3.08 -24.51 -57.22
N ARG A 232 3.93 -23.72 -57.89
CA ARG A 232 4.29 -22.36 -57.46
C ARG A 232 3.10 -21.41 -57.49
N ASP A 233 2.34 -21.40 -58.58
CA ASP A 233 1.20 -20.49 -58.76
C ASP A 233 0.04 -20.86 -57.82
N ALA A 234 -0.28 -22.15 -57.70
CA ALA A 234 -1.32 -22.60 -56.79
C ALA A 234 -0.94 -22.41 -55.31
N TRP A 235 0.34 -22.54 -54.96
CA TRP A 235 0.82 -22.24 -53.62
C TRP A 235 0.59 -20.79 -53.24
N GLN A 236 0.87 -19.83 -54.13
CA GLN A 236 0.62 -18.41 -53.90
C GLN A 236 -0.88 -18.12 -53.70
N ALA A 237 -1.74 -18.72 -54.54
CA ALA A 237 -3.18 -18.57 -54.40
C ALA A 237 -3.70 -19.17 -53.08
N ALA A 238 -3.20 -20.34 -52.68
CA ALA A 238 -3.61 -21.03 -51.47
C ALA A 238 -3.14 -20.29 -50.20
N ILE A 239 -1.95 -19.67 -50.20
CA ILE A 239 -1.48 -18.82 -49.10
C ILE A 239 -2.43 -17.64 -48.88
N ALA A 240 -2.86 -16.98 -49.96
CA ALA A 240 -3.72 -15.80 -49.87
C ALA A 240 -5.11 -16.09 -49.28
N ASP A 241 -5.59 -17.34 -49.37
CA ASP A 241 -6.87 -17.75 -48.78
C ASP A 241 -6.70 -18.36 -47.38
N ILE A 242 -5.83 -19.37 -47.26
CA ILE A 242 -5.75 -20.20 -46.05
C ILE A 242 -5.12 -19.43 -44.90
N VAL A 243 -4.05 -18.65 -45.14
CA VAL A 243 -3.38 -17.91 -44.04
C VAL A 243 -4.31 -16.88 -43.40
N PRO A 244 -5.00 -15.99 -44.15
CA PRO A 244 -5.92 -15.02 -43.54
C PRO A 244 -7.14 -15.67 -42.87
N ARG A 245 -7.64 -16.80 -43.38
CA ARG A 245 -8.74 -17.54 -42.74
C ARG A 245 -8.33 -18.08 -41.38
N GLU A 246 -7.20 -18.76 -41.31
CA GLU A 246 -6.72 -19.35 -40.07
C GLU A 246 -6.31 -18.27 -39.04
N LEU A 247 -5.73 -17.15 -39.49
CA LEU A 247 -5.42 -16.00 -38.61
C LEU A 247 -6.68 -15.37 -37.99
N ARG A 248 -7.77 -15.23 -38.75
CA ARG A 248 -9.06 -14.74 -38.21
C ARG A 248 -9.64 -15.67 -37.15
N SER A 249 -9.51 -16.98 -37.34
CA SER A 249 -10.00 -17.98 -36.37
C SER A 249 -9.34 -17.85 -34.97
N ILE A 250 -8.11 -17.34 -34.88
CA ILE A 250 -7.43 -17.07 -33.61
C ILE A 250 -7.86 -15.73 -33.02
N ALA A 251 -8.09 -14.73 -33.87
CA ALA A 251 -8.49 -13.40 -33.43
C ALA A 251 -9.91 -13.36 -32.83
N GLY A 252 -10.72 -14.40 -33.06
CA GLY A 252 -12.08 -14.52 -32.52
C GLY A 252 -13.16 -13.86 -33.36
N ASP A 253 -12.87 -13.53 -34.63
CA ASP A 253 -13.78 -12.93 -35.61
C ASP A 253 -14.22 -13.95 -36.70
#